data_AF-A0AAF0HDD9-F1
#
_entry.id   AF-A0AAF0HDD9-F1
#
_cell.length_a   1.000
_cell.length_b   1.000
_cell.length_c   1.000
_cell.angle_alpha   90.00
_cell.angle_beta   90.00
_cell.angle_gamma   90.00
#
_symmetry.space_group_name_H-M   'P 1'
#
loop_
_entity.id
_entity.type
_entity.pdbx_description
1 polymer ?
#
loop_
_entity_poly.entity_id
_entity_poly.type
_entity_poly.pdbx_seq_one_letter_code
_entity_poly.pdbx_strand_id
1 'polypeptide(L)'
;MLNKAIDSIFATETEHDRQVFVIANHSEDRYDGPHPVFFIRNEARPDFSTGHLSRNWNQAIIAGFVDLRNPAADLLILSQNDCIFAPNYLEGIIAHHEKYDLVTYGAGDNCVSYNAQAVKRIGLWDERFCNIGFQEADYFLRAAKFHGPRVSINDGHYHGRSYNPLETVDNVIVATERGFDRRDLSHMASMRYHRQSRAFFAVKWSLENPEFWGDNFLDATIRINGPIFYPYFEEAIETLNEQAYLAFF
;
A
#
# COMPACT_ATOMS: atom_id res chain seq x y z
N MET A 1 1.58 6.30 -18.19
CA MET A 1 1.61 6.95 -16.86
C MET A 1 2.96 6.73 -16.17
N LEU A 2 3.48 5.49 -16.18
CA LEU A 2 4.77 5.12 -15.54
C LEU A 2 5.91 6.13 -15.75
N ASN A 3 6.23 6.51 -17.00
CA ASN A 3 7.34 7.45 -17.24
C ASN A 3 7.14 8.77 -16.49
N LYS A 4 5.93 9.35 -16.55
CA LYS A 4 5.63 10.61 -15.84
C LYS A 4 5.73 10.45 -14.32
N ALA A 5 5.31 9.30 -13.78
CA ALA A 5 5.43 8.99 -12.36
C ALA A 5 6.91 8.96 -11.95
N ILE A 6 7.75 8.22 -12.70
CA ILE A 6 9.20 8.15 -12.46
C ILE A 6 9.85 9.54 -12.60
N ASP A 7 9.56 10.27 -13.68
CA ASP A 7 10.12 11.60 -13.90
C ASP A 7 9.76 12.55 -12.75
N SER A 8 8.54 12.45 -12.17
CA SER A 8 8.13 13.25 -11.02
C SER A 8 8.86 12.90 -9.72
N ILE A 9 9.24 11.64 -9.53
CA ILE A 9 10.10 11.22 -8.40
C ILE A 9 11.45 11.91 -8.51
N PHE A 10 12.08 11.82 -9.69
CA PHE A 10 13.42 12.36 -9.90
C PHE A 10 13.49 13.88 -10.09
N ALA A 11 12.35 14.55 -10.33
CA ALA A 11 12.27 16.00 -10.38
C ALA A 11 12.55 16.69 -9.03
N THR A 12 12.45 15.95 -7.92
CA THR A 12 12.88 16.43 -6.60
C THR A 12 14.34 16.04 -6.38
N GLU A 13 15.22 17.04 -6.28
CA GLU A 13 16.61 16.87 -5.84
C GLU A 13 16.64 16.53 -4.35
N THR A 14 17.60 15.72 -3.93
CA THR A 14 17.74 15.33 -2.53
C THR A 14 19.18 14.89 -2.23
N GLU A 15 19.62 15.09 -1.00
CA GLU A 15 20.89 14.55 -0.48
C GLU A 15 20.72 13.14 0.13
N HIS A 16 19.49 12.65 0.24
CA HIS A 16 19.20 11.30 0.74
C HIS A 16 19.52 10.24 -0.31
N ASP A 17 19.96 9.06 0.13
CA ASP A 17 20.04 7.90 -0.76
C ASP A 17 18.62 7.53 -1.23
N ARG A 18 18.46 7.38 -2.54
CA ARG A 18 17.18 7.11 -3.18
C ARG A 18 17.34 6.01 -4.21
N GLN A 19 16.61 4.93 -3.98
CA GLN A 19 16.46 3.83 -4.93
C GLN A 19 15.00 3.75 -5.39
N VAL A 20 14.79 3.54 -6.69
CA VAL A 20 13.45 3.42 -7.27
C VAL A 20 13.30 2.04 -7.87
N PHE A 21 12.33 1.29 -7.35
CA PHE A 21 11.99 -0.04 -7.84
C PHE A 21 10.65 0.00 -8.58
N VAL A 22 10.55 -0.77 -9.66
CA VAL A 22 9.34 -0.98 -10.43
C VAL A 22 8.97 -2.45 -10.38
N ILE A 23 7.79 -2.76 -9.82
CA ILE A 23 7.21 -4.10 -9.91
C ILE A 23 6.64 -4.27 -11.32
N ALA A 24 7.36 -4.97 -12.19
CA ALA A 24 6.90 -5.31 -13.53
C ALA A 24 5.98 -6.54 -13.48
N ASN A 25 4.71 -6.32 -13.78
CA ASN A 25 3.64 -7.32 -13.70
C ASN A 25 3.33 -7.99 -15.04
N HIS A 26 3.78 -7.38 -16.12
CA HIS A 26 3.63 -7.87 -17.48
C HIS A 26 4.99 -7.97 -18.17
N SER A 27 5.12 -8.93 -19.08
CA SER A 27 6.35 -9.18 -19.83
C SER A 27 6.87 -7.93 -20.56
N GLU A 28 5.95 -7.12 -21.09
CA GLU A 28 6.23 -5.88 -21.81
C GLU A 28 6.50 -4.66 -20.92
N ASP A 29 6.36 -4.77 -19.60
CA ASP A 29 6.64 -3.66 -18.69
C ASP A 29 8.13 -3.26 -18.79
N ARG A 30 8.34 -2.00 -19.17
CA ARG A 30 9.66 -1.39 -19.33
C ARG A 30 9.63 0.11 -19.05
N TYR A 31 10.81 0.67 -18.79
CA TYR A 31 11.04 2.09 -18.67
C TYR A 31 12.27 2.44 -19.51
N ASP A 32 12.06 3.28 -20.52
CA ASP A 32 13.09 3.69 -21.49
C ASP A 32 13.60 5.12 -21.21
N GLY A 33 13.32 5.66 -20.02
CA GLY A 33 13.71 7.02 -19.64
C GLY A 33 15.13 7.10 -19.04
N PRO A 34 15.61 8.31 -18.73
CA PRO A 34 17.00 8.54 -18.34
C PRO A 34 17.31 8.16 -16.89
N HIS A 35 16.28 7.93 -16.06
CA HIS A 35 16.47 7.75 -14.63
C HIS A 35 16.86 6.32 -14.24
N PRO A 36 17.73 6.15 -13.23
CA PRO A 36 18.11 4.82 -12.77
C PRO A 36 16.96 4.18 -11.98
N VAL A 37 16.36 3.13 -12.53
CA VAL A 37 15.31 2.35 -11.87
C VAL A 37 15.62 0.86 -11.93
N PHE A 38 15.23 0.13 -10.88
CA PHE A 38 15.41 -1.32 -10.79
C PHE A 38 14.08 -2.04 -11.05
N PHE A 39 14.11 -3.08 -11.87
CA PHE A 39 12.91 -3.87 -12.16
C PHE A 39 12.87 -5.12 -11.29
N ILE A 40 11.78 -5.29 -10.54
CA ILE A 40 11.41 -6.56 -9.89
C ILE A 40 10.37 -7.21 -10.80
N ARG A 41 10.80 -8.19 -11.60
CA ARG A 41 9.95 -8.83 -12.61
C ARG A 41 9.16 -9.98 -12.03
N ASN A 42 7.85 -9.95 -12.20
CA ASN A 42 6.94 -11.04 -11.86
C ASN A 42 6.87 -12.08 -12.99
N GLU A 43 7.97 -12.80 -13.23
CA GLU A 43 8.10 -13.78 -14.33
C GLU A 43 7.04 -14.90 -14.30
N ALA A 44 6.53 -15.24 -13.12
CA ALA A 44 5.50 -16.28 -12.96
C ALA A 44 4.07 -15.76 -13.16
N ARG A 45 3.87 -14.45 -13.31
CA ARG A 45 2.55 -13.86 -13.46
C ARG A 45 2.13 -13.90 -14.93
N PRO A 46 0.94 -14.43 -15.25
CA PRO A 46 0.47 -14.40 -16.63
C PRO A 46 0.04 -12.98 -17.04
N ASP A 47 0.36 -12.59 -18.27
CA ASP A 47 0.09 -11.24 -18.79
C ASP A 47 -1.40 -10.86 -18.83
N PHE A 48 -2.31 -11.84 -18.89
CA PHE A 48 -3.75 -11.57 -18.84
C PHE A 48 -4.24 -11.19 -17.43
N SER A 49 -3.43 -11.37 -16.39
CA SER A 49 -3.84 -11.09 -15.01
C SER A 49 -3.92 -9.58 -14.76
N THR A 50 -5.07 -9.12 -14.27
CA THR A 50 -5.39 -7.70 -14.10
C THR A 50 -4.80 -7.04 -12.85
N GLY A 51 -4.17 -7.81 -11.96
CA GLY A 51 -3.60 -7.26 -10.74
C GLY A 51 -3.73 -8.20 -9.55
N HIS A 52 -2.74 -8.14 -8.67
CA HIS A 52 -2.85 -8.62 -7.29
C HIS A 52 -2.14 -7.58 -6.41
N LEU A 53 -2.82 -6.46 -6.10
CA LEU A 53 -2.17 -5.30 -5.51
C LEU A 53 -1.56 -5.62 -4.14
N SER A 54 -2.25 -6.38 -3.28
CA SER A 54 -1.68 -6.83 -2.00
C SER A 54 -0.32 -7.51 -2.18
N ARG A 55 -0.20 -8.43 -3.14
CA ARG A 55 1.05 -9.14 -3.41
C ARG A 55 2.14 -8.20 -3.93
N ASN A 56 1.79 -7.29 -4.83
CA ASN A 56 2.75 -6.32 -5.35
C ASN A 56 3.28 -5.40 -4.24
N TRP A 57 2.41 -4.96 -3.34
CA TRP A 57 2.81 -4.18 -2.18
C TRP A 57 3.68 -4.98 -1.21
N ASN A 58 3.36 -6.25 -0.97
CA ASN A 58 4.21 -7.13 -0.16
C ASN A 58 5.59 -7.34 -0.80
N GLN A 59 5.66 -7.55 -2.12
CA GLN A 59 6.91 -7.65 -2.85
C GLN A 59 7.75 -6.37 -2.68
N ALA A 60 7.13 -5.20 -2.77
CA ALA A 60 7.81 -3.93 -2.58
C ALA A 60 8.27 -3.72 -1.12
N ILE A 61 7.44 -4.07 -0.12
CA ILE A 61 7.81 -4.04 1.31
C ILE A 61 9.04 -4.92 1.57
N ILE A 62 8.98 -6.18 1.12
CA ILE A 62 10.03 -7.17 1.35
C ILE A 62 11.31 -6.75 0.62
N ALA A 63 11.23 -6.28 -0.62
CA ALA A 63 12.40 -5.84 -1.36
C ALA A 63 13.02 -4.54 -0.80
N GLY A 64 12.19 -3.61 -0.33
CA GLY A 64 12.66 -2.32 0.17
C GLY A 64 13.27 -2.41 1.57
N PHE A 65 12.66 -3.13 2.50
CA PHE A 65 13.22 -3.27 3.85
C PHE A 65 14.18 -4.44 3.99
N VAL A 66 14.02 -5.52 3.21
CA VAL A 66 14.80 -6.76 3.26
C VAL A 66 14.63 -7.55 4.57
N ASP A 67 14.92 -6.94 5.72
CA ASP A 67 14.81 -7.49 7.06
C ASP A 67 14.24 -6.43 8.01
N LEU A 68 13.11 -6.69 8.66
CA LEU A 68 12.54 -5.72 9.61
C LEU A 68 13.40 -5.52 10.87
N ARG A 69 14.25 -6.49 11.24
CA ARG A 69 15.15 -6.37 12.40
C ARG A 69 16.34 -5.46 12.11
N ASN A 70 16.78 -5.43 10.85
CA ASN A 70 17.84 -4.56 10.35
C ASN A 70 17.46 -4.01 8.96
N PRO A 71 16.54 -3.03 8.90
CA PRO A 71 15.95 -2.59 7.64
C PRO A 71 16.97 -1.92 6.72
N ALA A 72 16.92 -2.25 5.44
CA ALA A 72 17.78 -1.69 4.41
C ALA A 72 17.44 -0.23 4.04
N ALA A 73 16.26 0.24 4.44
CA ALA A 73 15.80 1.60 4.22
C ALA A 73 15.15 2.15 5.50
N ASP A 74 15.34 3.43 5.79
CA ASP A 74 14.67 4.11 6.91
C ASP A 74 13.19 4.36 6.59
N LEU A 75 12.91 4.68 5.33
CA LEU A 75 11.61 5.06 4.82
C LEU A 75 11.33 4.36 3.49
N LEU A 76 10.14 3.78 3.35
CA LEU A 76 9.67 3.18 2.11
C LEU A 76 8.42 3.90 1.63
N ILE A 77 8.40 4.23 0.34
CA ILE A 77 7.28 4.89 -0.33
C ILE A 77 6.79 3.97 -1.43
N LEU A 78 5.56 3.51 -1.32
CA LEU A 78 4.86 2.76 -2.36
C LEU A 78 3.94 3.69 -3.12
N SER A 79 3.96 3.61 -4.43
CA SER A 79 3.07 4.40 -5.28
C SER A 79 2.63 3.62 -6.51
N GLN A 80 1.37 3.82 -6.92
CA GLN A 80 0.89 3.29 -8.19
C GLN A 80 1.59 4.01 -9.36
N ASN A 81 1.63 3.36 -10.53
CA ASN A 81 2.32 3.88 -11.71
C ASN A 81 1.66 5.12 -12.34
N ASP A 82 0.52 5.55 -11.80
CA ASP A 82 -0.17 6.78 -12.15
C ASP A 82 -0.19 7.81 -11.01
N CYS A 83 0.54 7.59 -9.92
CA CYS A 83 0.82 8.60 -8.91
C CYS A 83 1.89 9.58 -9.41
N ILE A 84 1.60 10.88 -9.34
CA ILE A 84 2.55 11.95 -9.67
C ILE A 84 2.95 12.65 -8.38
N PHE A 85 4.24 12.76 -8.13
CA PHE A 85 4.75 13.45 -6.95
C PHE A 85 4.84 14.95 -7.18
N ALA A 86 4.49 15.73 -6.15
CA ALA A 86 4.65 17.17 -6.18
C ALA A 86 6.15 17.55 -6.07
N PRO A 87 6.55 18.76 -6.52
CA PRO A 87 7.90 19.25 -6.26
C PRO A 87 8.18 19.27 -4.75
N ASN A 88 9.36 18.80 -4.33
CA ASN A 88 9.77 18.69 -2.94
C ASN A 88 8.90 17.76 -2.08
N TYR A 89 8.23 16.78 -2.69
CA TYR A 89 7.37 15.82 -1.97
C TYR A 89 8.11 15.14 -0.80
N LEU A 90 9.42 14.89 -0.95
CA LEU A 90 10.21 14.11 -0.01
C LEU A 90 10.29 14.79 1.36
N GLU A 91 10.47 16.11 1.40
CA GLU A 91 10.47 16.88 2.65
C GLU A 91 9.13 16.79 3.37
N GLY A 92 8.02 16.82 2.61
CA GLY A 92 6.68 16.62 3.15
C GLY A 92 6.50 15.23 3.75
N ILE A 93 7.00 14.18 3.09
CA ILE A 93 6.96 12.83 3.63
C ILE A 93 7.81 12.73 4.90
N ILE A 94 9.05 13.20 4.87
CA ILE A 94 9.96 13.17 6.04
C ILE A 94 9.31 13.88 7.24
N ALA A 95 8.75 15.07 7.04
CA ALA A 95 8.07 15.82 8.09
C ALA A 95 6.87 15.06 8.68
N HIS A 96 6.09 14.35 7.85
CA HIS A 96 5.00 13.53 8.37
C HIS A 96 5.53 12.34 9.20
N HIS A 97 6.68 11.79 8.84
CA HIS A 97 7.32 10.66 9.54
C HIS A 97 8.00 11.02 10.87
N GLU A 98 8.10 12.31 11.21
CA GLU A 98 8.45 12.73 12.58
C GLU A 98 7.40 12.27 13.60
N LYS A 99 6.11 12.26 13.20
CA LYS A 99 4.98 11.91 14.07
C LYS A 99 4.37 10.54 13.77
N TYR A 100 4.35 10.13 12.52
CA TYR A 100 3.68 8.90 12.11
C TYR A 100 4.69 7.91 11.56
N ASP A 101 4.43 6.62 11.72
CA ASP A 101 5.21 5.56 11.10
C ASP A 101 4.56 5.09 9.79
N LEU A 102 3.28 5.45 9.55
CA LEU A 102 2.56 5.22 8.30
C LEU A 102 1.70 6.42 7.94
N VAL A 103 1.76 6.83 6.67
CA VAL A 103 0.95 7.90 6.09
C VAL A 103 0.46 7.49 4.71
N THR A 104 -0.86 7.57 4.47
CA THR A 104 -1.45 7.37 3.14
C THR A 104 -1.66 8.71 2.44
N TYR A 105 -1.57 8.72 1.11
CA TYR A 105 -1.79 9.88 0.25
C TYR A 105 -2.71 9.50 -0.91
N GLY A 106 -3.62 10.41 -1.26
CA GLY A 106 -4.55 10.21 -2.37
C GLY A 106 -5.66 9.20 -2.07
N ALA A 107 -6.29 8.73 -3.15
CA ALA A 107 -7.42 7.81 -3.08
C ALA A 107 -6.94 6.36 -2.91
N GLY A 108 -7.47 5.66 -1.91
CA GLY A 108 -7.14 4.27 -1.61
C GLY A 108 -5.65 4.08 -1.32
N ASP A 109 -5.04 3.08 -1.94
CA ASP A 109 -3.62 2.75 -1.88
C ASP A 109 -2.83 3.40 -3.03
N ASN A 110 -3.19 4.62 -3.44
CA ASN A 110 -2.50 5.31 -4.54
C ASN A 110 -1.04 5.62 -4.18
N CYS A 111 -0.79 6.12 -2.97
CA CYS A 111 0.54 6.25 -2.40
C CYS A 111 0.51 6.01 -0.88
N VAL A 112 1.45 5.23 -0.38
CA VAL A 112 1.57 4.91 1.04
C VAL A 112 3.05 4.97 1.42
N SER A 113 3.36 5.74 2.45
CA SER A 113 4.71 5.79 3.02
C SER A 113 4.72 5.17 4.41
N TYR A 114 5.77 4.44 4.73
CA TYR A 114 5.94 3.84 6.05
C TYR A 114 7.41 3.61 6.39
N ASN A 115 7.73 3.63 7.68
CA ASN A 115 9.00 3.10 8.18
C ASN A 115 8.84 1.63 8.64
N ALA A 116 9.93 0.99 9.05
CA ALA A 116 9.89 -0.43 9.44
C ALA A 116 9.00 -0.73 10.65
N GLN A 117 8.79 0.24 11.57
CA GLN A 117 7.95 0.05 12.76
C GLN A 117 6.47 -0.14 12.39
N ALA A 118 5.98 0.60 11.39
CA ALA A 118 4.64 0.37 10.88
C ALA A 118 4.47 -1.06 10.37
N VAL A 119 5.45 -1.61 9.62
CA VAL A 119 5.34 -2.99 9.11
C VAL A 119 5.43 -4.02 10.25
N LYS A 120 6.28 -3.82 11.26
CA LYS A 120 6.33 -4.70 12.45
C LYS A 120 5.00 -4.76 13.21
N ARG A 121 4.29 -3.63 13.28
CA ARG A 121 3.02 -3.53 14.02
C ARG A 121 1.80 -3.94 13.20
N ILE A 122 1.80 -3.67 11.90
CA ILE A 122 0.63 -3.87 11.03
C ILE A 122 0.73 -5.20 10.29
N GLY A 123 1.94 -5.61 9.93
CA GLY A 123 2.21 -6.74 9.06
C GLY A 123 2.08 -6.41 7.58
N LEU A 124 2.03 -7.45 6.76
CA LEU A 124 1.91 -7.34 5.30
C LEU A 124 0.45 -7.13 4.86
N TRP A 125 0.24 -6.77 3.60
CA TRP A 125 -1.07 -6.72 2.96
C TRP A 125 -1.65 -8.14 2.85
N ASP A 126 -2.95 -8.28 3.10
CA ASP A 126 -3.59 -9.60 3.09
C ASP A 126 -3.78 -10.07 1.64
N GLU A 127 -3.00 -11.07 1.23
CA GLU A 127 -3.01 -11.56 -0.14
C GLU A 127 -4.27 -12.35 -0.52
N ARG A 128 -5.19 -12.56 0.42
CA ARG A 128 -6.52 -13.10 0.07
C ARG A 128 -7.39 -12.08 -0.68
N PHE A 129 -7.00 -10.80 -0.66
CA PHE A 129 -7.51 -9.78 -1.58
C PHE A 129 -6.77 -9.88 -2.92
N CYS A 130 -7.29 -10.75 -3.79
CA CYS A 130 -6.61 -11.18 -5.02
C CYS A 130 -6.86 -10.28 -6.25
N ASN A 131 -7.48 -9.12 -6.09
CA ASN A 131 -7.78 -8.18 -7.17
C ASN A 131 -7.24 -6.78 -6.84
N ILE A 132 -7.73 -5.73 -7.51
CA ILE A 132 -7.32 -4.34 -7.26
C ILE A 132 -8.19 -3.59 -6.24
N GLY A 133 -9.13 -4.26 -5.57
CA GLY A 133 -10.11 -3.60 -4.72
C GLY A 133 -10.20 -4.16 -3.31
N PHE A 134 -10.29 -3.25 -2.34
CA PHE A 134 -10.57 -3.49 -0.92
C PHE A 134 -9.41 -4.07 -0.11
N GLN A 135 -8.25 -4.33 -0.71
CA GLN A 135 -7.01 -4.63 0.03
C GLN A 135 -6.63 -3.48 0.99
N GLU A 136 -6.86 -2.25 0.55
CA GLU A 136 -6.57 -1.03 1.30
C GLU A 136 -7.56 -0.81 2.43
N ALA A 137 -8.82 -1.20 2.24
CA ALA A 137 -9.82 -1.23 3.31
C ALA A 137 -9.34 -2.10 4.48
N ASP A 138 -8.82 -3.29 4.18
CA ASP A 138 -8.29 -4.20 5.19
C ASP A 138 -7.01 -3.67 5.84
N TYR A 139 -6.04 -3.27 5.02
CA TYR A 139 -4.73 -2.86 5.50
C TYR A 139 -4.83 -1.61 6.38
N PHE A 140 -5.60 -0.61 5.95
CA PHE A 140 -5.78 0.63 6.72
C PHE A 140 -6.55 0.38 8.01
N LEU A 141 -7.55 -0.52 8.02
CA LEU A 141 -8.26 -0.89 9.23
C LEU A 141 -7.32 -1.56 10.26
N ARG A 142 -6.43 -2.46 9.79
CA ARG A 142 -5.38 -3.03 10.65
C ARG A 142 -4.40 -1.97 11.14
N ALA A 143 -4.01 -1.04 10.28
CA ALA A 143 -3.12 0.06 10.63
C ALA A 143 -3.69 0.89 11.79
N ALA A 144 -4.93 1.36 11.64
CA ALA A 144 -5.62 2.12 12.67
C ALA A 144 -5.82 1.32 13.97
N LYS A 145 -6.10 0.01 13.89
CA LYS A 145 -6.39 -0.83 15.06
C LYS A 145 -5.15 -1.28 15.84
N PHE A 146 -4.08 -1.71 15.16
CA PHE A 146 -2.93 -2.38 15.79
C PHE A 146 -1.69 -1.49 15.94
N HIS A 147 -1.65 -0.38 15.21
CA HIS A 147 -0.59 0.62 15.32
C HIS A 147 -1.08 1.97 15.84
N GLY A 148 -2.34 2.31 15.57
CA GLY A 148 -3.07 3.36 16.30
C GLY A 148 -2.43 4.75 16.11
N PRO A 149 -2.07 5.47 17.18
CA PRO A 149 -1.75 6.90 17.13
C PRO A 149 -0.56 7.28 16.22
N ARG A 150 0.24 6.29 15.80
CA ARG A 150 1.36 6.45 14.86
C ARG A 150 0.95 6.28 13.39
N VAL A 151 -0.35 6.19 13.09
CA VAL A 151 -0.88 6.05 11.73
C VAL A 151 -1.68 7.29 11.33
N SER A 152 -1.49 7.75 10.09
CA SER A 152 -2.35 8.70 9.38
C SER A 152 -2.93 8.08 8.11
N ILE A 153 -4.26 8.04 8.02
CA ILE A 153 -5.03 7.55 6.86
C ILE A 153 -5.82 8.72 6.29
N ASN A 154 -5.54 9.04 5.03
CA ASN A 154 -6.06 10.20 4.29
C ASN A 154 -6.88 9.79 3.07
N ASP A 155 -7.71 8.76 3.21
CA ASP A 155 -8.57 8.23 2.14
C ASP A 155 -10.06 8.62 2.32
N GLY A 156 -10.26 9.82 2.88
CA GLY A 156 -11.57 10.31 3.27
C GLY A 156 -12.40 10.80 2.08
N HIS A 157 -11.77 11.43 1.09
CA HIS A 157 -12.48 12.12 0.00
C HIS A 157 -13.30 11.18 -0.89
N TYR A 158 -12.75 10.02 -1.24
CA TYR A 158 -13.40 9.07 -2.15
C TYR A 158 -14.02 7.86 -1.43
N HIS A 159 -13.40 7.39 -0.34
CA HIS A 159 -13.84 6.18 0.34
C HIS A 159 -14.29 6.43 1.77
N GLY A 160 -14.19 7.64 2.32
CA GLY A 160 -14.62 7.92 3.69
C GLY A 160 -13.78 7.22 4.77
N ARG A 161 -12.60 6.70 4.42
CA ARG A 161 -11.66 6.06 5.35
C ARG A 161 -10.68 7.12 5.84
N SER A 162 -10.77 7.50 7.10
CA SER A 162 -9.92 8.54 7.67
C SER A 162 -9.56 8.21 9.11
N TYR A 163 -8.31 8.43 9.47
CA TYR A 163 -7.81 8.23 10.83
C TYR A 163 -6.57 9.08 11.05
N ASN A 164 -6.60 10.01 12.01
CA ASN A 164 -5.58 11.05 12.20
C ASN A 164 -5.16 11.74 10.87
N PRO A 165 -6.11 12.26 10.08
CA PRO A 165 -5.78 12.84 8.78
C PRO A 165 -4.89 14.07 8.91
N LEU A 166 -4.09 14.31 7.86
CA LEU A 166 -3.19 15.44 7.70
C LEU A 166 -3.71 16.34 6.57
N GLU A 167 -3.77 17.64 6.82
CA GLU A 167 -4.18 18.62 5.80
C GLU A 167 -3.12 18.84 4.72
N THR A 168 -1.89 18.41 4.97
CA THR A 168 -0.70 18.64 4.12
C THR A 168 -0.41 17.50 3.15
N VAL A 169 -1.24 16.45 3.10
CA VAL A 169 -1.02 15.29 2.21
C VAL A 169 -1.06 15.66 0.73
N ASP A 170 -1.85 16.67 0.37
CA ASP A 170 -1.97 17.15 -1.01
C ASP A 170 -0.72 17.92 -1.49
N ASN A 171 0.21 18.22 -0.59
CA ASN A 171 1.52 18.77 -0.95
C ASN A 171 2.54 17.69 -1.36
N VAL A 172 2.22 16.41 -1.21
CA VAL A 172 3.12 15.28 -1.52
C VAL A 172 2.83 14.69 -2.89
N ILE A 173 1.55 14.54 -3.24
CA ILE A 173 1.15 13.99 -4.53
C ILE A 173 0.22 14.96 -5.26
N VAL A 174 0.29 14.96 -6.58
CA VAL A 174 -0.61 15.69 -7.46
C VAL A 174 -1.77 14.77 -7.82
N ALA A 175 -2.99 15.22 -7.56
CA ALA A 175 -4.19 14.48 -7.96
C ALA A 175 -4.21 14.26 -9.48
N THR A 176 -4.34 13.00 -9.88
CA THR A 176 -4.53 12.59 -11.28
C THR A 176 -5.82 11.81 -11.43
N GLU A 177 -6.35 11.75 -12.64
CA GLU A 177 -7.44 10.83 -12.96
C GLU A 177 -7.03 9.40 -12.59
N ARG A 178 -7.90 8.65 -11.91
CA ARG A 178 -7.62 7.27 -11.51
C ARG A 178 -7.85 6.32 -12.68
N GLY A 179 -7.31 5.10 -12.61
CA GLY A 179 -7.59 4.07 -13.61
C GLY A 179 -9.10 3.81 -13.82
N PHE A 180 -9.92 3.99 -12.78
CA PHE A 180 -11.38 3.97 -12.89
C PHE A 180 -11.92 5.10 -13.79
N ASP A 181 -11.48 6.33 -13.54
CA ASP A 181 -11.95 7.53 -14.25
C ASP A 181 -11.53 7.47 -15.74
N ARG A 182 -10.31 6.98 -16.00
CA ARG A 182 -9.78 6.74 -17.36
C ARG A 182 -10.41 5.54 -18.07
N ARG A 183 -11.14 4.68 -17.35
CA ARG A 183 -11.69 3.40 -17.82
C ARG A 183 -10.62 2.45 -18.37
N ASP A 184 -9.49 2.35 -17.68
CA ASP A 184 -8.41 1.44 -18.06
C ASP A 184 -8.95 0.00 -18.15
N LEU A 185 -8.62 -0.71 -19.24
CA LEU A 185 -9.18 -2.05 -19.52
C LEU A 185 -8.90 -3.04 -18.39
N SER A 186 -7.68 -3.02 -17.83
CA SER A 186 -7.29 -3.85 -16.70
C SER A 186 -8.09 -3.51 -15.43
N HIS A 187 -8.30 -2.22 -15.18
CA HIS A 187 -9.11 -1.75 -14.05
C HIS A 187 -10.54 -2.28 -14.15
N MET A 188 -11.20 -2.04 -15.29
CA MET A 188 -12.58 -2.47 -15.52
C MET A 188 -12.73 -3.99 -15.52
N ALA A 189 -11.73 -4.72 -16.02
CA ALA A 189 -11.72 -6.19 -15.96
C ALA A 189 -11.60 -6.71 -14.52
N SER A 190 -10.75 -6.08 -13.69
CA SER A 190 -10.59 -6.44 -12.28
C SER A 190 -11.82 -6.14 -11.43
N MET A 191 -12.61 -5.10 -11.78
CA MET A 191 -13.83 -4.72 -11.05
C MET A 191 -14.84 -5.86 -10.90
N ARG A 192 -14.86 -6.80 -11.85
CA ARG A 192 -15.73 -8.00 -11.80
C ARG A 192 -15.47 -8.87 -10.57
N TYR A 193 -14.28 -8.78 -10.00
CA TYR A 193 -13.86 -9.54 -8.81
C TYR A 193 -14.03 -8.77 -7.49
N HIS A 194 -14.52 -7.52 -7.53
CA HIS A 194 -14.75 -6.73 -6.30
C HIS A 194 -15.76 -7.40 -5.37
N ARG A 195 -16.74 -8.15 -5.92
CA ARG A 195 -17.72 -8.89 -5.11
C ARG A 195 -17.05 -9.88 -4.16
N GLN A 196 -16.01 -10.58 -4.62
CA GLN A 196 -15.28 -11.59 -3.85
C GLN A 196 -14.52 -10.91 -2.70
N SER A 197 -13.76 -9.86 -3.00
CA SER A 197 -13.01 -9.10 -2.00
C SER A 197 -13.92 -8.39 -1.00
N ARG A 198 -15.07 -7.87 -1.42
CA ARG A 198 -16.07 -7.30 -0.50
C ARG A 198 -16.64 -8.37 0.43
N ALA A 199 -17.04 -9.52 -0.12
CA ALA A 199 -17.57 -10.62 0.69
C ALA A 199 -16.53 -11.11 1.69
N PHE A 200 -15.27 -11.20 1.26
CA PHE A 200 -14.15 -11.57 2.13
C PHE A 200 -13.92 -10.54 3.25
N PHE A 201 -13.90 -9.24 2.94
CA PHE A 201 -13.83 -8.17 3.93
C PHE A 201 -14.96 -8.26 4.96
N ALA A 202 -16.20 -8.45 4.51
CA ALA A 202 -17.37 -8.59 5.37
C ALA A 202 -17.28 -9.82 6.29
N VAL A 203 -16.81 -10.96 5.79
CA VAL A 203 -16.58 -12.15 6.62
C VAL A 203 -15.45 -11.90 7.62
N LYS A 204 -14.36 -11.26 7.20
CA LYS A 204 -13.19 -10.99 8.05
C LYS A 204 -13.50 -10.05 9.19
N TRP A 205 -14.21 -8.95 8.92
CA TRP A 205 -14.40 -7.84 9.88
C TRP A 205 -15.82 -7.70 10.42
N SER A 206 -16.81 -8.38 9.83
CA SER A 206 -18.23 -8.11 10.08
C SER A 206 -18.64 -6.67 9.83
N LEU A 207 -18.01 -6.06 8.82
CA LEU A 207 -18.33 -4.75 8.29
C LEU A 207 -18.74 -4.90 6.83
N GLU A 208 -19.90 -4.38 6.45
CA GLU A 208 -20.45 -4.58 5.10
C GLU A 208 -19.83 -3.65 4.04
N ASN A 209 -19.29 -2.51 4.49
CA ASN A 209 -18.82 -1.42 3.62
C ASN A 209 -17.30 -1.25 3.76
N PRO A 210 -16.47 -1.90 2.92
CA PRO A 210 -15.02 -1.70 2.89
C PRO A 210 -14.61 -0.29 2.49
N GLU A 211 -15.45 0.44 1.75
CA GLU A 211 -15.25 1.86 1.51
C GLU A 211 -15.52 2.63 2.81
N PHE A 212 -16.76 2.65 3.28
CA PHE A 212 -17.16 3.52 4.41
C PHE A 212 -17.32 2.72 5.70
N TRP A 213 -16.29 2.71 6.56
CA TRP A 213 -16.32 1.87 7.78
C TRP A 213 -17.28 2.35 8.89
N GLY A 214 -17.68 3.63 8.88
CA GLY A 214 -18.51 4.25 9.92
C GLY A 214 -17.75 4.57 11.22
N ASP A 215 -18.41 5.23 12.17
CA ASP A 215 -17.74 5.85 13.34
C ASP A 215 -17.12 4.85 14.33
N ASN A 216 -17.69 3.64 14.44
CA ASN A 216 -17.27 2.61 15.40
C ASN A 216 -16.37 1.54 14.77
N PHE A 217 -15.69 1.85 13.66
CA PHE A 217 -14.91 0.87 12.91
C PHE A 217 -13.81 0.18 13.75
N LEU A 218 -13.28 0.88 14.76
CA LEU A 218 -12.24 0.34 15.65
C LEU A 218 -12.75 -0.81 16.53
N ASP A 219 -14.07 -0.96 16.70
CA ASP A 219 -14.67 -2.08 17.42
C ASP A 219 -14.68 -3.38 16.60
N ALA A 220 -14.42 -3.29 15.30
CA ALA A 220 -14.37 -4.45 14.42
C ALA A 220 -13.27 -5.43 14.87
N THR A 221 -13.57 -6.72 14.78
CA THR A 221 -12.68 -7.81 15.19
C THR A 221 -12.46 -8.75 14.02
N ILE A 222 -11.24 -9.27 13.90
CA ILE A 222 -10.91 -10.27 12.88
C ILE A 222 -11.56 -11.59 13.27
N ARG A 223 -12.41 -12.14 12.38
CA ARG A 223 -13.20 -13.35 12.63
C ARG A 223 -12.69 -14.60 11.94
N ILE A 224 -11.70 -14.46 11.07
CA ILE A 224 -11.13 -15.56 10.32
C ILE A 224 -9.62 -15.54 10.49
N ASN A 225 -9.04 -16.72 10.68
CA ASN A 225 -7.61 -16.82 10.85
C ASN A 225 -6.88 -16.49 9.54
N GLY A 226 -5.73 -15.82 9.64
CA GLY A 226 -4.85 -15.49 8.52
C GLY A 226 -3.71 -16.50 8.36
N PRO A 227 -3.33 -16.89 7.13
CA PRO A 227 -2.08 -17.63 6.93
C PRO A 227 -0.87 -16.69 7.04
N ILE A 228 0.30 -17.26 7.33
CA ILE A 228 1.60 -16.63 7.11
C ILE A 228 2.04 -16.94 5.67
N PHE A 229 2.34 -15.92 4.88
CA PHE A 229 2.76 -16.05 3.48
C PHE A 229 4.29 -16.02 3.33
N TYR A 230 4.98 -15.25 4.17
CA TYR A 230 6.41 -14.98 4.10
C TYR A 230 7.07 -15.19 5.47
N PRO A 231 7.17 -16.43 5.97
CA PRO A 231 7.56 -16.70 7.36
C PRO A 231 8.90 -16.08 7.78
N TYR A 232 9.90 -16.03 6.88
CA TYR A 232 11.20 -15.44 7.16
C TYR A 232 11.19 -13.91 7.32
N PHE A 233 10.19 -13.24 6.74
CA PHE A 233 10.01 -11.79 6.90
C PHE A 233 9.00 -11.50 8.01
N GLU A 234 7.91 -12.26 8.04
CA GLU A 234 6.80 -12.11 8.98
C GLU A 234 7.14 -12.53 10.41
N GLU A 235 8.21 -13.32 10.65
CA GLU A 235 8.70 -13.64 12.00
C GLU A 235 9.10 -12.43 12.85
N ALA A 236 9.25 -11.25 12.23
CA ALA A 236 9.52 -9.99 12.92
C ALA A 236 8.25 -9.16 13.19
N ILE A 237 7.06 -9.62 12.78
CA ILE A 237 5.79 -8.95 13.04
C ILE A 237 5.33 -9.25 14.47
N GLU A 238 5.03 -8.19 15.22
CA GLU A 238 4.81 -8.24 16.67
C GLU A 238 3.37 -8.63 17.05
N THR A 239 2.42 -8.44 16.14
CA THR A 239 0.98 -8.49 16.43
C THR A 239 0.28 -9.67 15.77
N LEU A 240 1.02 -10.67 15.25
CA LEU A 240 0.45 -11.79 14.51
C LEU A 240 -0.66 -12.53 15.29
N ASN A 241 -0.46 -12.77 16.59
CA ASN A 241 -1.47 -13.37 17.45
C ASN A 241 -2.70 -12.47 17.66
N GLU A 242 -2.50 -11.17 17.87
CA GLU A 242 -3.58 -10.17 18.02
C GLU A 242 -4.44 -10.06 16.74
N GLN A 243 -3.81 -10.35 15.60
CA GLN A 243 -4.42 -10.30 14.28
C GLN A 243 -4.98 -11.65 13.79
N ALA A 244 -5.05 -12.66 14.67
CA ALA A 244 -5.54 -14.00 14.37
C ALA A 244 -4.77 -14.71 13.23
N TYR A 245 -3.47 -14.47 13.08
CA TYR A 245 -2.65 -15.27 12.17
C TYR A 245 -2.40 -16.67 12.76
N LEU A 246 -2.31 -17.67 11.88
CA LEU A 246 -1.89 -19.04 12.18
C LEU A 246 -0.36 -19.09 12.33
N ALA A 247 0.14 -18.39 13.34
CA ALA A 247 1.55 -18.33 13.73
C ALA A 247 1.88 -19.46 14.71
N PHE A 248 2.89 -20.29 14.40
CA PHE A 248 3.31 -21.43 15.23
C PHE A 248 4.81 -21.38 15.57
N PHE A 249 5.38 -20.18 15.67
CA PHE A 249 6.79 -19.95 15.99
C PHE A 249 6.98 -19.53 17.45
#